data_AF-A0A928WQD3-F1
#
_entry.id   AF-A0A928WQD3-F1
#
_cell.length_a   1.000
_cell.length_b   1.000
_cell.length_c   1.000
_cell.angle_alpha   90.00
_cell.angle_beta   90.00
_cell.angle_gamma   90.00
#
_symmetry.space_group_name_H-M   'P 1'
#
loop_
_entity.id
_entity.type
_entity.pdbx_description
1 polymer ?
#
loop_
_entity_poly.entity_id
_entity_poly.type
_entity_poly.pdbx_seq_one_letter_code
_entity_poly.pdbx_strand_id
1 'polypeptide(L)'
;MFRLTIIACFIITCFVTLTACGQNSTIRSRASQVSVYQIKGDRTERTASVSAILNENVAPPTAILDANFLQQQLGDGEFGPSDYQTFYFVEVASQDIAQWIQLLTPLTPSPNYIAPAQPIDWWITRDDFTTLQFYEPSALFGETHGWVGVSAQTGRLYIFTFTM
;
A
#
# COMPACT_ATOMS: atom_id res chain seq x y z
N MET A 1 9.21 -3.28 99.99
CA MET A 1 10.61 -3.18 99.54
C MET A 1 10.60 -2.63 98.12
N PHE A 2 11.31 -1.53 97.91
CA PHE A 2 11.33 -0.68 96.72
C PHE A 2 11.97 -1.32 95.48
N ARG A 3 11.78 -0.63 94.34
CA ARG A 3 12.52 -0.63 93.04
C ARG A 3 11.76 -1.35 91.91
N LEU A 4 11.70 -0.88 90.66
CA LEU A 4 12.31 0.26 89.94
C LEU A 4 11.54 0.45 88.61
N THR A 5 11.23 1.70 88.27
CA THR A 5 11.49 2.40 86.99
C THR A 5 11.39 1.67 85.62
N ILE A 6 10.41 2.13 84.81
CA ILE A 6 10.46 2.65 83.42
C ILE A 6 11.46 2.00 82.44
N ILE A 7 10.99 1.61 81.24
CA ILE A 7 11.47 2.10 79.92
C ILE A 7 10.46 1.67 78.84
N ALA A 8 9.85 2.68 78.22
CA ALA A 8 9.13 2.56 76.96
C ALA A 8 10.15 2.38 75.82
N CYS A 9 9.91 1.43 74.92
CA CYS A 9 10.63 1.36 73.66
C CYS A 9 9.61 1.16 72.53
N PHE A 10 9.21 2.28 71.94
CA PHE A 10 8.49 2.35 70.68
C PHE A 10 9.43 1.85 69.57
N ILE A 11 9.17 0.65 69.02
CA ILE A 11 9.81 0.20 67.79
C ILE A 11 8.80 0.39 66.65
N ILE A 12 8.89 1.58 66.04
CA ILE A 12 8.28 1.88 64.74
C ILE A 12 9.07 1.06 63.72
N THR A 13 8.46 -0.03 63.24
CA THR A 13 9.06 -0.84 62.19
C THR A 13 8.49 -0.38 60.85
N CYS A 14 9.20 0.53 60.19
CA CYS A 14 8.99 0.85 58.77
C CYS A 14 9.47 -0.35 57.93
N PHE A 15 8.55 -1.24 57.52
CA PHE A 15 8.80 -2.11 56.38
C PHE A 15 8.29 -1.41 55.12
N VAL A 16 9.25 -0.82 54.41
CA VAL A 16 9.11 -0.35 53.02
C VAL A 16 8.78 -1.57 52.17
N THR A 17 7.54 -1.68 51.73
CA THR A 17 7.16 -2.63 50.68
C THR A 17 7.84 -2.18 49.40
N LEU A 18 8.90 -2.89 49.01
CA LEU A 18 9.48 -2.86 47.67
C LEU A 18 8.40 -3.33 46.70
N THR A 19 7.61 -2.40 46.16
CA THR A 19 6.89 -2.61 44.91
C THR A 19 7.94 -2.84 43.84
N ALA A 20 8.11 -4.11 43.46
CA ALA A 20 8.85 -4.48 42.27
C ALA A 20 8.29 -3.67 41.10
N CYS A 21 9.12 -2.78 40.54
CA CYS A 21 8.87 -2.20 39.24
C CYS A 21 8.88 -3.35 38.23
N GLY A 22 7.71 -3.96 38.00
CA GLY A 22 7.43 -4.67 36.78
C GLY A 22 7.54 -3.65 35.66
N GLN A 23 8.74 -3.52 35.08
CA GLN A 23 8.91 -2.84 33.80
C GLN A 23 8.13 -3.67 32.79
N ASN A 24 6.86 -3.30 32.63
CA ASN A 24 6.09 -3.56 31.44
C ASN A 24 7.00 -3.26 30.27
N SER A 25 7.51 -4.33 29.66
CA SER A 25 8.09 -4.25 28.34
C SER A 25 6.93 -3.85 27.44
N THR A 26 6.69 -2.55 27.33
CA THR A 26 5.92 -1.98 26.24
C THR A 26 6.68 -2.39 25.00
N ILE A 27 6.28 -3.52 24.44
CA ILE A 27 6.48 -3.85 23.04
C ILE A 27 5.87 -2.64 22.32
N ARG A 28 6.70 -1.64 22.01
CA ARG A 28 6.39 -0.69 20.95
C ARG A 28 6.28 -1.57 19.74
N SER A 29 5.06 -1.93 19.36
CA SER A 29 4.78 -2.34 17.99
C SER A 29 5.24 -1.16 17.14
N ARG A 30 6.46 -1.27 16.59
CA ARG A 30 6.94 -0.39 15.53
C ARG A 30 5.98 -0.69 14.38
N ALA A 31 4.87 0.03 14.32
CA ALA A 31 4.00 -0.02 13.17
C ALA A 31 4.87 0.47 12.01
N SER A 32 5.24 -0.46 11.13
CA SER A 32 5.98 -0.15 9.90
C SER A 32 5.25 0.99 9.21
N GLN A 33 5.87 2.17 9.15
CA GLN A 33 5.27 3.29 8.44
C GLN A 33 5.42 3.01 6.95
N VAL A 34 4.38 2.41 6.35
CA VAL A 34 4.24 2.32 4.89
C VAL A 34 4.20 3.75 4.37
N SER A 35 5.25 4.20 3.68
CA SER A 35 5.21 5.49 3.02
C SER A 35 4.30 5.38 1.79
N VAL A 36 3.40 6.34 1.64
CA VAL A 36 2.39 6.33 0.58
C VAL A 36 2.52 7.60 -0.23
N TYR A 37 2.75 7.43 -1.53
CA TYR A 37 2.70 8.51 -2.50
C TYR A 37 1.46 8.34 -3.39
N GLN A 38 0.65 9.38 -3.51
CA GLN A 38 -0.55 9.38 -4.33
C GLN A 38 -0.56 10.66 -5.17
N ILE A 39 -0.84 10.53 -6.47
CA ILE A 39 -1.11 11.70 -7.30
C ILE A 39 -2.49 12.23 -6.89
N LYS A 40 -2.51 13.44 -6.33
CA LYS A 40 -3.70 14.18 -5.95
C LYS A 40 -3.93 15.30 -6.96
N GLY A 41 -5.16 15.78 -7.03
CA GLY A 41 -5.53 16.86 -7.93
C GLY A 41 -6.89 16.60 -8.55
N ASP A 42 -7.28 17.49 -9.46
CA ASP A 42 -8.45 17.27 -10.29
C ASP A 42 -8.21 16.16 -11.35
N ARG A 43 -9.23 15.88 -12.16
CA ARG A 43 -9.13 14.89 -13.24
C ARG A 43 -8.04 15.24 -14.26
N THR A 44 -7.91 16.51 -14.62
CA THR A 44 -6.94 16.96 -15.63
C THR A 44 -5.51 16.74 -15.14
N GLU A 45 -5.25 17.13 -13.89
CA GLU A 45 -3.94 16.97 -13.24
C GLU A 45 -3.56 15.50 -13.15
N ARG A 46 -4.46 14.65 -12.63
CA ARG A 46 -4.20 13.21 -12.50
C ARG A 46 -3.97 12.54 -13.86
N THR A 47 -4.80 12.83 -14.84
CA THR A 47 -4.65 12.31 -16.20
C THR A 47 -3.32 12.74 -16.83
N ALA A 48 -2.94 14.01 -16.69
CA ALA A 48 -1.67 14.51 -17.23
C ALA A 48 -0.46 13.83 -16.58
N SER A 49 -0.46 13.69 -15.26
CA SER A 49 0.64 13.03 -14.54
C SER A 49 0.75 11.54 -14.88
N VAL A 50 -0.36 10.80 -14.92
CA VAL A 50 -0.32 9.37 -15.29
C VAL A 50 0.06 9.18 -16.76
N SER A 51 -0.42 10.05 -17.66
CA SER A 51 0.00 10.04 -19.07
C SER A 51 1.51 10.25 -19.20
N ALA A 52 2.09 11.18 -18.42
CA ALA A 52 3.52 11.43 -18.44
C ALA A 52 4.33 10.20 -18.00
N ILE A 53 3.87 9.48 -16.97
CA ILE A 53 4.52 8.23 -16.51
C ILE A 53 4.47 7.15 -17.59
N LEU A 54 3.31 6.94 -18.24
CA LEU A 54 3.19 5.94 -19.30
C LEU A 54 4.07 6.28 -20.52
N ASN A 55 4.11 7.57 -20.89
CA ASN A 55 4.91 8.09 -22.01
C ASN A 55 6.42 7.83 -21.86
N GLU A 56 6.92 7.48 -20.67
CA GLU A 56 8.33 7.10 -20.50
C GLU A 56 8.70 5.82 -21.27
N ASN A 57 7.73 4.91 -21.46
CA ASN A 57 7.94 3.65 -22.17
C ASN A 57 7.12 3.57 -23.47
N VAL A 58 5.84 3.95 -23.41
CA VAL A 58 4.95 3.90 -24.57
C VAL A 58 3.93 5.03 -24.52
N ALA A 59 3.72 5.69 -25.65
CA ALA A 59 2.66 6.67 -25.74
C ALA A 59 1.29 5.97 -25.63
N PRO A 60 0.36 6.47 -24.79
CA PRO A 60 -1.01 5.97 -24.77
C PRO A 60 -1.60 5.96 -26.19
N PRO A 61 -2.17 4.84 -26.66
CA PRO A 61 -2.68 4.74 -28.03
C PRO A 61 -3.90 5.63 -28.27
N THR A 62 -4.63 5.97 -27.20
CA THR A 62 -5.78 6.88 -27.22
C THR A 62 -5.80 7.78 -25.98
N ALA A 63 -6.72 8.76 -25.98
CA ALA A 63 -6.87 9.69 -24.87
C ALA A 63 -7.32 8.99 -23.57
N ILE A 64 -6.64 9.33 -22.47
CA ILE A 64 -7.03 8.93 -21.12
C ILE A 64 -8.11 9.91 -20.62
N LEU A 65 -9.24 9.38 -20.19
CA LEU A 65 -10.39 10.15 -19.69
C LEU A 65 -10.25 10.50 -18.22
N ASP A 66 -9.77 9.55 -17.41
CA ASP A 66 -9.46 9.74 -16.00
C ASP A 66 -8.33 8.80 -15.60
N ALA A 67 -7.60 9.15 -14.55
CA ALA A 67 -6.55 8.30 -14.02
C ALA A 67 -6.39 8.46 -12.50
N ASN A 68 -5.93 7.40 -11.85
CA ASN A 68 -5.45 7.45 -10.48
C ASN A 68 -4.14 6.70 -10.34
N PHE A 69 -3.36 7.10 -9.35
CA PHE A 69 -2.07 6.52 -9.05
C PHE A 69 -1.86 6.47 -7.54
N LEU A 70 -1.36 5.33 -7.06
CA LEU A 70 -0.92 5.13 -5.70
C LEU A 70 0.34 4.27 -5.69
N GLN A 71 1.38 4.72 -5.00
CA GLN A 71 2.58 3.94 -4.72
C GLN A 71 2.74 3.78 -3.22
N GLN A 72 3.09 2.57 -2.81
CA GLN A 72 3.30 2.17 -1.42
C GLN A 72 4.70 1.60 -1.30
N GLN A 73 5.50 2.16 -0.39
CA GLN A 73 6.79 1.59 -0.04
C GLN A 73 6.58 0.39 0.89
N LEU A 74 7.17 -0.74 0.54
CA LEU A 74 7.28 -1.90 1.41
C LEU A 74 8.58 -1.80 2.22
N GLY A 75 8.48 -2.12 3.51
CA GLY A 75 9.62 -2.10 4.44
C GLY A 75 9.37 -1.26 5.68
N ASP A 76 10.37 -1.23 6.56
CA ASP A 76 10.36 -0.56 7.86
C ASP A 76 11.19 0.72 7.91
N GLY A 77 11.68 1.17 6.75
CA GLY A 77 12.51 2.36 6.61
C GLY A 77 13.96 2.17 7.10
N GLU A 78 14.39 0.93 7.31
CA GLU A 78 15.77 0.58 7.65
C GLU A 78 16.67 0.52 6.40
N PHE A 79 17.99 0.34 6.63
CA PHE A 79 19.00 0.39 5.58
C PHE A 79 18.90 -0.81 4.60
N GLY A 80 18.43 -0.54 3.38
CA GLY A 80 18.32 -1.51 2.28
C GLY A 80 17.61 -0.89 1.05
N PRO A 81 17.61 -1.57 -0.12
CA PRO A 81 16.75 -1.17 -1.23
C PRO A 81 15.28 -1.18 -0.76
N SER A 82 14.53 -0.17 -1.18
CA SER A 82 13.11 -0.10 -0.87
C SER A 82 12.32 -0.78 -1.97
N ASP A 83 11.46 -1.71 -1.58
CA ASP A 83 10.49 -2.30 -2.49
C ASP A 83 9.26 -1.40 -2.60
N TYR A 84 8.63 -1.37 -3.76
CA TYR A 84 7.45 -0.56 -4.02
C TYR A 84 6.35 -1.41 -4.64
N GLN A 85 5.12 -1.16 -4.21
CA GLN A 85 3.91 -1.58 -4.91
C GLN A 85 3.25 -0.35 -5.50
N THR A 86 2.90 -0.42 -6.78
CA THR A 86 2.27 0.68 -7.49
C THR A 86 0.95 0.21 -8.09
N PHE A 87 -0.07 1.04 -7.94
CA PHE A 87 -1.44 0.81 -8.37
C PHE A 87 -1.86 1.95 -9.27
N TYR A 88 -2.33 1.63 -10.47
CA TYR A 88 -2.89 2.59 -11.40
C TYR A 88 -4.31 2.21 -11.77
N PHE A 89 -5.14 3.23 -11.89
CA PHE A 89 -6.41 3.13 -12.60
C PHE A 89 -6.34 4.05 -13.80
N VAL A 90 -6.74 3.54 -14.96
CA VAL A 90 -6.82 4.31 -16.20
C VAL A 90 -8.18 4.05 -16.82
N GLU A 91 -8.92 5.13 -17.07
CA GLU A 91 -10.19 5.10 -17.80
C GLU A 91 -9.98 5.65 -19.20
N VAL A 92 -10.47 4.92 -20.19
CA VAL A 92 -10.47 5.30 -21.60
C VAL A 92 -11.87 5.12 -22.18
N ALA A 93 -12.13 5.68 -23.36
CA ALA A 93 -13.39 5.39 -24.03
C ALA A 93 -13.48 3.89 -24.32
N SER A 94 -14.62 3.26 -24.03
CA SER A 94 -14.79 1.81 -24.19
C SER A 94 -14.54 1.35 -25.63
N GLN A 95 -14.89 2.16 -26.62
CA GLN A 95 -14.62 1.91 -28.04
C GLN A 95 -13.12 1.87 -28.39
N ASP A 96 -12.28 2.47 -27.57
CA ASP A 96 -10.83 2.57 -27.79
C ASP A 96 -10.03 1.47 -27.07
N ILE A 97 -10.68 0.68 -26.21
CA ILE A 97 -9.99 -0.33 -25.39
C ILE A 97 -9.28 -1.39 -26.22
N ALA A 98 -9.78 -1.68 -27.42
CA ALA A 98 -9.14 -2.63 -28.33
C ALA A 98 -7.73 -2.18 -28.73
N GLN A 99 -7.50 -0.87 -28.87
CA GLN A 99 -6.17 -0.33 -29.20
C GLN A 99 -5.19 -0.51 -28.04
N TRP A 100 -5.67 -0.39 -26.80
CA TRP A 100 -4.87 -0.71 -25.61
C TRP A 100 -4.54 -2.19 -25.52
N ILE A 101 -5.53 -3.06 -25.70
CA ILE A 101 -5.34 -4.52 -25.66
C ILE A 101 -4.33 -4.99 -26.72
N GLN A 102 -4.32 -4.37 -27.90
CA GLN A 102 -3.35 -4.70 -28.97
C GLN A 102 -1.88 -4.46 -28.58
N LEU A 103 -1.61 -3.59 -27.61
CA LEU A 103 -0.26 -3.36 -27.09
C LEU A 103 0.16 -4.41 -26.05
N LEU A 104 -0.80 -5.18 -25.51
CA LEU A 104 -0.61 -5.97 -24.31
C LEU A 104 -0.45 -7.47 -24.63
N THR A 105 0.48 -8.11 -23.92
CA THR A 105 0.68 -9.56 -23.98
C THR A 105 -0.25 -10.25 -22.97
N PRO A 106 -1.11 -11.22 -23.38
CA PRO A 106 -1.97 -11.93 -22.44
C PRO A 106 -1.18 -12.64 -21.33
N LEU A 107 -1.65 -12.54 -20.08
CA LEU A 107 -1.03 -13.15 -18.92
C LEU A 107 -1.75 -14.45 -18.53
N THR A 108 -0.98 -15.54 -18.45
CA THR A 108 -1.48 -16.84 -17.96
C THR A 108 -0.46 -17.49 -17.02
N PRO A 109 -0.88 -18.04 -15.86
CA PRO A 109 -2.25 -18.11 -15.33
C PRO A 109 -2.76 -16.74 -14.84
N SER A 110 -4.05 -16.66 -14.53
CA SER A 110 -4.63 -15.45 -13.91
C SER A 110 -3.91 -15.12 -12.59
N PRO A 111 -3.57 -13.85 -12.34
CA PRO A 111 -2.87 -13.43 -11.14
C PRO A 111 -3.78 -13.46 -9.91
N ASN A 112 -3.16 -13.43 -8.73
CA ASN A 112 -3.89 -13.26 -7.48
C ASN A 112 -4.38 -11.82 -7.32
N TYR A 113 -5.55 -11.66 -6.68
CA TYR A 113 -6.06 -10.34 -6.31
C TYR A 113 -5.14 -9.66 -5.29
N ILE A 114 -4.73 -8.43 -5.61
CA ILE A 114 -3.94 -7.56 -4.74
C ILE A 114 -4.68 -6.23 -4.62
N ALA A 115 -4.73 -5.70 -3.40
CA ALA A 115 -5.33 -4.41 -3.10
C ALA A 115 -4.32 -3.55 -2.33
N PRO A 116 -4.43 -2.22 -2.43
CA PRO A 116 -3.63 -1.33 -1.60
C PRO A 116 -3.86 -1.56 -0.11
N ALA A 117 -2.84 -1.26 0.70
CA ALA A 117 -2.91 -1.40 2.15
C ALA A 117 -4.06 -0.60 2.81
N GLN A 118 -4.49 0.51 2.19
CA GLN A 118 -5.66 1.30 2.60
C GLN A 118 -6.71 1.22 1.51
N PRO A 119 -7.99 0.95 1.85
CA PRO A 119 -9.06 0.94 0.88
C PRO A 119 -9.15 2.27 0.12
N ILE A 120 -9.26 2.17 -1.20
CA ILE A 120 -9.45 3.29 -2.12
C ILE A 120 -10.63 3.00 -3.02
N ASP A 121 -11.43 4.02 -3.30
CA ASP A 121 -12.73 3.92 -3.98
C ASP A 121 -12.63 3.59 -5.47
N TRP A 122 -11.53 3.97 -6.12
CA TRP A 122 -11.29 3.72 -7.54
C TRP A 122 -10.64 2.37 -7.84
N TRP A 123 -10.24 1.58 -6.84
CA TRP A 123 -9.65 0.26 -7.07
C TRP A 123 -10.71 -0.81 -7.28
N ILE A 124 -10.37 -1.82 -8.07
CA ILE A 124 -11.28 -2.92 -8.36
C ILE A 124 -11.57 -3.75 -7.09
N THR A 125 -12.82 -4.15 -6.92
CA THR A 125 -13.22 -5.06 -5.85
C THR A 125 -12.71 -6.47 -6.14
N ARG A 126 -12.65 -7.31 -5.11
CA ARG A 126 -12.26 -8.72 -5.28
C ARG A 126 -13.23 -9.48 -6.19
N ASP A 127 -14.53 -9.19 -6.10
CA ASP A 127 -15.54 -9.89 -6.88
C ASP A 127 -15.43 -9.52 -8.36
N ASP A 128 -15.31 -8.22 -8.64
CA ASP A 128 -15.19 -7.72 -10.01
C ASP A 128 -13.84 -8.07 -10.66
N PHE A 129 -12.78 -8.30 -9.86
CA PHE A 129 -11.47 -8.70 -10.37
C PHE A 129 -11.52 -10.00 -11.19
N THR A 130 -12.41 -10.92 -10.82
CA THR A 130 -12.58 -12.19 -11.54
C THR A 130 -13.14 -12.03 -12.95
N THR A 131 -13.69 -10.86 -13.27
CA THR A 131 -14.25 -10.53 -14.58
C THR A 131 -13.24 -9.90 -15.54
N LEU A 132 -12.05 -9.55 -15.05
CA LEU A 132 -11.02 -8.88 -15.84
C LEU A 132 -10.28 -9.86 -16.76
N GLN A 133 -9.82 -9.32 -17.89
CA GLN A 133 -8.80 -9.97 -18.72
C GLN A 133 -7.42 -9.50 -18.28
N PHE A 134 -6.47 -10.42 -18.15
CA PHE A 134 -5.15 -10.12 -17.60
C PHE A 134 -4.06 -10.14 -18.65
N TYR A 135 -3.15 -9.19 -18.52
CA TYR A 135 -2.02 -8.97 -19.41
C TYR A 135 -0.76 -8.62 -18.62
N GLU A 136 0.40 -8.80 -19.26
CA GLU A 136 1.69 -8.37 -18.74
C GLU A 136 1.80 -6.83 -18.76
N PRO A 137 2.44 -6.21 -17.74
CA PRO A 137 2.65 -4.76 -17.70
C PRO A 137 3.80 -4.29 -18.60
N SER A 138 4.53 -5.21 -19.22
CA SER A 138 5.84 -4.96 -19.82
C SER A 138 5.80 -3.94 -20.95
N ALA A 139 4.74 -3.97 -21.76
CA ALA A 139 4.55 -2.99 -22.83
C ALA A 139 4.33 -1.56 -22.32
N LEU A 140 3.80 -1.38 -21.11
CA LEU A 140 3.46 -0.09 -20.54
C LEU A 140 4.55 0.48 -19.62
N PHE A 141 5.32 -0.38 -18.96
CA PHE A 141 6.24 0.01 -17.88
C PHE A 141 7.65 -0.58 -18.01
N GLY A 142 7.99 -1.23 -19.13
CA GLY A 142 9.27 -1.92 -19.30
C GLY A 142 9.34 -3.22 -18.48
N GLU A 143 10.52 -3.68 -18.11
CA GLU A 143 10.73 -4.96 -17.38
C GLU A 143 10.28 -4.90 -15.91
N THR A 144 8.98 -4.66 -15.68
CA THR A 144 8.36 -4.61 -14.36
C THR A 144 7.52 -5.85 -14.09
N HIS A 145 7.43 -6.25 -12.82
CA HIS A 145 6.55 -7.33 -12.38
C HIS A 145 5.15 -6.81 -12.08
N GLY A 146 4.15 -7.68 -12.20
CA GLY A 146 2.76 -7.36 -11.88
C GLY A 146 1.78 -7.80 -12.95
N TRP A 147 0.70 -7.05 -13.12
CA TRP A 147 -0.36 -7.36 -14.07
C TRP A 147 -1.15 -6.11 -14.49
N VAL A 148 -1.72 -6.17 -15.69
CA VAL A 148 -2.72 -5.24 -16.21
C VAL A 148 -4.05 -5.99 -16.34
N GLY A 149 -5.05 -5.59 -15.59
CA GLY A 149 -6.41 -6.11 -15.63
C GLY A 149 -7.30 -5.17 -16.43
N VAL A 150 -7.94 -5.68 -17.48
CA VAL A 150 -8.75 -4.88 -18.40
C VAL A 150 -10.22 -5.30 -18.32
N SER A 151 -11.09 -4.32 -18.09
CA SER A 151 -12.53 -4.44 -18.31
C SER A 151 -12.85 -3.91 -19.70
N ALA A 152 -12.98 -4.83 -20.67
CA ALA A 152 -13.27 -4.49 -22.06
C ALA A 152 -14.62 -3.80 -22.25
N GLN A 153 -15.58 -4.04 -21.35
CA GLN A 153 -16.92 -3.45 -21.44
C GLN A 153 -16.94 -1.98 -21.02
N THR A 154 -16.11 -1.61 -20.03
CA THR A 154 -16.14 -0.27 -19.43
C THR A 154 -14.98 0.62 -19.85
N GLY A 155 -14.00 0.10 -20.60
CA GLY A 155 -12.79 0.87 -20.94
C GLY A 155 -11.92 1.17 -19.72
N ARG A 156 -11.91 0.29 -18.71
CA ARG A 156 -11.13 0.48 -17.48
C ARG A 156 -9.95 -0.46 -17.45
N LEU A 157 -8.78 0.09 -17.14
CA LEU A 157 -7.56 -0.66 -16.89
C LEU A 157 -7.18 -0.47 -15.42
N TYR A 158 -6.90 -1.58 -14.76
CA TYR A 158 -6.37 -1.66 -13.41
C TYR A 158 -4.97 -2.24 -13.51
N ILE A 159 -3.97 -1.52 -13.04
CA ILE A 159 -2.57 -1.93 -13.22
C ILE A 159 -1.95 -2.05 -11.84
N PHE A 160 -1.35 -3.19 -11.58
CA PHE A 160 -0.51 -3.40 -10.41
C PHE A 160 0.91 -3.70 -10.87
N THR A 161 1.89 -2.97 -10.35
CA THR A 161 3.30 -3.27 -10.55
C THR A 161 4.05 -3.29 -9.23
N PHE A 162 5.18 -3.99 -9.18
CA PHE A 162 6.05 -3.97 -8.01
C PHE A 162 7.52 -4.11 -8.36
N THR A 163 8.38 -3.64 -7.46
CA THR A 163 9.83 -3.87 -7.48
C THR A 163 10.20 -5.03 -6.56
N MET A 164 11.33 -5.69 -6.87
CA MET A 164 11.95 -6.76 -6.07
C MET A 164 13.37 -6.37 -5.68
#